data_AF-A0A957Q6J5-F1
#
_entry.id   AF-A0A957Q6J5-F1
#
_cell.length_a   1.000
_cell.length_b   1.000
_cell.length_c   1.000
_cell.angle_alpha   90.00
_cell.angle_beta   90.00
_cell.angle_gamma   90.00
#
_symmetry.space_group_name_H-M   'P 1'
#
loop_
_entity.id
_entity.type
_entity.pdbx_description
1 polymer ?
#
loop_
_entity_poly.entity_id
_entity_poly.type
_entity_poly.pdbx_seq_one_letter_code
_entity_poly.pdbx_strand_id
1 'polypeptide(L)'
;MKYCYLTLVTVLLLGVTACGRGRAVPTTSPATSAPAPATATPPTVVQSISLIDQDLLQSSGTVLECDSAEGVAFTCTTEDEHPHLAVTIDGGSFARWRLRVPAVTTALTGDETLLLQLRRTGSVAPNLYLVEQGGRRIWVSLARYGLTEGEHQLAIPLRELRDEEGQWLDFAAIDEVQIVFEWAEMAGALDLLHLEFASTWAETVAISADAEALAAALTVPENFQATAIADDLRAATQLAFDNDGTLWASMQNGRIWRYTDGDGDGRYEERLLYATGFEEVVGLLPDPVDGAVWIGGRGRLYRTIDQDGNGVADGRELRLDGLPWGRHQNNGLAWNPDPDPFTGEAGNHWIYFGLGSTDDLAVGGEWNAQVLRFPRTGQGQQDLE
;
A
#
# COMPACT_ATOMS: atom_id res chain seq x y z
N MET A 1 -4.87 38.64 -7.46
CA MET A 1 -3.46 38.61 -7.03
C MET A 1 -2.64 38.00 -8.15
N LYS A 2 -1.72 38.78 -8.73
CA LYS A 2 -0.91 38.40 -9.91
C LYS A 2 0.40 37.80 -9.42
N TYR A 3 0.73 36.59 -9.86
CA TYR A 3 2.08 36.04 -9.70
C TYR A 3 2.90 36.31 -10.97
N CYS A 4 4.03 36.99 -10.77
CA CYS A 4 5.03 37.33 -11.76
C CYS A 4 5.97 36.14 -11.96
N TYR A 5 6.10 35.67 -13.21
CA TYR A 5 7.18 34.77 -13.63
C TYR A 5 8.52 35.51 -13.61
N LEU A 6 9.52 34.96 -12.93
CA LEU A 6 10.92 35.38 -13.05
C LEU A 6 11.69 34.29 -13.78
N THR A 7 12.05 34.58 -15.03
CA THR A 7 12.92 33.77 -15.89
C THR A 7 14.37 33.98 -15.46
N LEU A 8 15.08 32.91 -15.09
CA LEU A 8 16.54 32.96 -14.91
C LEU A 8 17.22 32.26 -16.09
N VAL A 9 17.93 33.06 -16.87
CA VAL A 9 18.84 32.64 -17.94
C VAL A 9 20.23 32.51 -17.34
N THR A 10 20.84 31.32 -17.41
CA THR A 10 22.27 31.16 -17.08
C THR A 10 23.02 30.56 -18.26
N VAL A 11 24.06 31.30 -18.64
CA VAL A 11 24.90 31.12 -19.83
C VAL A 11 25.99 30.06 -19.59
N LEU A 12 26.22 29.29 -20.64
CA LEU A 12 27.26 28.30 -20.87
C LEU A 12 28.68 28.91 -20.79
N LEU A 13 29.64 28.23 -20.14
CA LEU A 13 31.07 28.52 -20.31
C LEU A 13 31.87 27.22 -20.43
N LEU A 14 32.44 27.04 -21.63
CA LEU A 14 33.39 26.00 -22.03
C LEU A 14 34.76 26.24 -21.40
N GLY A 15 35.37 25.18 -20.87
CA GLY A 15 36.78 25.11 -20.49
C GLY A 15 37.42 23.85 -21.04
N VAL A 16 38.39 24.03 -21.94
CA VAL A 16 39.13 22.99 -22.68
C VAL A 16 40.49 22.74 -22.01
N THR A 17 41.01 21.51 -22.21
CA THR A 17 42.42 21.02 -22.07
C THR A 17 43.03 20.83 -20.68
N ALA A 18 43.57 19.64 -20.39
CA ALA A 18 44.91 19.20 -20.82
C ALA A 18 45.20 17.73 -20.45
N CYS A 19 45.90 17.03 -21.34
CA CYS A 19 46.44 15.68 -21.15
C CYS A 19 47.67 15.69 -20.22
N GLY A 20 47.75 14.71 -19.32
CA GLY A 20 48.96 14.40 -18.55
C GLY A 20 49.17 12.90 -18.42
N ARG A 21 49.90 12.29 -19.37
CA ARG A 21 50.40 10.91 -19.26
C ARG A 21 51.67 10.90 -18.41
N GLY A 22 51.55 10.55 -17.13
CA GLY A 22 52.68 10.22 -16.26
C GLY A 22 53.00 8.73 -16.35
N ARG A 23 54.16 8.38 -16.91
CA ARG A 23 54.67 7.01 -17.01
C ARG A 23 55.47 6.73 -15.73
N ALA A 24 54.91 5.96 -14.79
CA ALA A 24 55.61 5.56 -13.58
C ALA A 24 56.56 4.37 -13.87
N VAL A 25 57.79 4.48 -13.38
CA VAL A 25 58.85 3.46 -13.44
C VAL A 25 58.59 2.43 -12.34
N PRO A 26 58.68 1.11 -12.60
CA PRO A 26 58.56 0.10 -11.56
C PRO A 26 59.84 0.02 -10.74
N THR A 27 59.75 0.40 -9.46
CA THR A 27 60.82 0.19 -8.47
C THR A 27 60.61 -1.18 -7.84
N THR A 28 61.55 -2.10 -8.03
CA THR A 28 61.57 -3.43 -7.40
C THR A 28 61.97 -3.33 -5.95
N SER A 29 61.01 -3.51 -5.04
CA SER A 29 61.25 -3.68 -3.59
C SER A 29 61.74 -5.10 -3.26
N PRO A 30 62.63 -5.25 -2.27
CA PRO A 30 63.14 -6.56 -1.84
C PRO A 30 62.08 -7.38 -1.09
N ALA A 31 62.12 -8.69 -1.33
CA ALA A 31 61.24 -9.67 -0.72
C ALA A 31 61.36 -9.66 0.81
N THR A 32 60.29 -9.26 1.48
CA THR A 32 60.11 -9.41 2.93
C THR A 32 59.43 -10.75 3.18
N SER A 33 60.02 -11.59 4.01
CA SER A 33 59.50 -12.90 4.40
C SER A 33 58.10 -12.78 5.00
N ALA A 34 57.15 -13.52 4.42
CA ALA A 34 55.76 -13.55 4.85
C ALA A 34 55.63 -14.14 6.27
N PRO A 35 54.92 -13.47 7.21
CA PRO A 35 54.55 -14.08 8.48
C PRO A 35 53.52 -15.20 8.27
N ALA A 36 53.58 -16.21 9.13
CA ALA A 36 52.68 -17.36 9.11
C ALA A 36 51.19 -16.91 9.14
N PRO A 37 50.29 -17.59 8.41
CA PRO A 37 48.88 -17.23 8.36
C PRO A 37 48.28 -17.30 9.77
N ALA A 38 47.83 -16.16 10.27
CA ALA A 38 46.97 -16.11 11.43
C ALA A 38 45.70 -16.92 11.13
N THR A 39 45.36 -17.84 12.01
CA THR A 39 44.12 -18.61 11.97
C THR A 39 42.96 -17.61 11.96
N ALA A 40 42.37 -17.36 10.79
CA ALA A 40 41.24 -16.46 10.65
C ALA A 40 40.08 -17.04 11.47
N THR A 41 39.61 -16.26 12.45
CA THR A 41 38.36 -16.55 13.13
C THR A 41 37.28 -16.65 12.04
N PRO A 42 36.50 -17.75 11.99
CA PRO A 42 35.45 -17.87 10.98
C PRO A 42 34.51 -16.66 11.10
N PRO A 43 34.13 -16.02 9.99
CA PRO A 43 33.22 -14.89 10.03
C PRO A 43 31.93 -15.32 10.75
N THR A 44 31.52 -14.54 11.73
CA THR A 44 30.21 -14.70 12.38
C THR A 44 29.15 -14.61 11.28
N VAL A 45 28.50 -15.74 10.99
CA VAL A 45 27.38 -15.77 10.05
C VAL A 45 26.26 -14.98 10.71
N VAL A 46 26.02 -13.76 10.24
CA VAL A 46 24.84 -12.98 10.62
C VAL A 46 23.66 -13.73 10.02
N GLN A 47 22.86 -14.37 10.87
CA GLN A 47 21.61 -14.99 10.44
C GLN A 47 20.67 -13.86 10.03
N SER A 48 20.39 -13.80 8.74
CA SER A 48 19.43 -12.90 8.14
C SER A 48 18.02 -13.46 8.36
N ILE A 49 17.06 -12.60 8.72
CA ILE A 49 15.66 -12.96 8.98
C ILE A 49 14.75 -12.43 7.88
N SER A 50 13.61 -13.10 7.66
CA SER A 50 12.50 -12.53 6.90
C SER A 50 11.72 -11.57 7.82
N LEU A 51 11.33 -10.41 7.32
CA LEU A 51 10.39 -9.52 8.03
C LEU A 51 8.93 -9.87 7.79
N ILE A 52 8.67 -10.61 6.71
CA ILE A 52 7.33 -10.88 6.23
C ILE A 52 6.80 -12.13 6.93
N ASP A 53 5.55 -12.04 7.39
CA ASP A 53 4.80 -13.10 8.07
C ASP A 53 5.47 -13.59 9.36
N GLN A 54 6.06 -12.66 10.12
CA GLN A 54 6.71 -12.91 11.41
C GLN A 54 6.31 -11.84 12.43
N ASP A 55 6.04 -12.27 13.67
CA ASP A 55 5.88 -11.34 14.77
C ASP A 55 7.25 -10.71 15.11
N LEU A 56 7.37 -9.42 14.82
CA LEU A 56 8.60 -8.67 14.98
C LEU A 56 8.96 -8.44 16.46
N LEU A 57 7.99 -8.55 17.37
CA LEU A 57 8.23 -8.44 18.81
C LEU A 57 8.93 -9.68 19.36
N GLN A 58 8.71 -10.83 18.72
CA GLN A 58 9.30 -12.12 19.10
C GLN A 58 10.50 -12.51 18.23
N SER A 59 10.76 -11.74 17.18
CA SER A 59 11.81 -12.02 16.20
C SER A 59 13.21 -11.82 16.79
N SER A 60 14.08 -12.82 16.61
CA SER A 60 15.48 -12.73 17.07
C SER A 60 16.24 -11.63 16.32
N GLY A 61 17.02 -10.83 17.05
CA GLY A 61 17.88 -9.80 16.46
C GLY A 61 17.24 -8.42 16.33
N THR A 62 15.94 -8.28 16.66
CA THR A 62 15.34 -6.96 16.81
C THR A 62 15.83 -6.28 18.10
N VAL A 63 15.96 -4.96 18.05
CA VAL A 63 16.43 -4.16 19.19
C VAL A 63 15.35 -3.17 19.58
N LEU A 64 14.89 -3.28 20.82
CA LEU A 64 13.90 -2.41 21.43
C LEU A 64 14.58 -1.28 22.19
N GLU A 65 14.22 -0.04 21.87
CA GLU A 65 14.77 1.17 22.52
C GLU A 65 13.64 2.13 22.89
N CYS A 66 13.84 2.84 23.99
CA CYS A 66 12.90 3.84 24.47
C CYS A 66 13.64 5.11 24.87
N ASP A 67 13.10 6.26 24.42
CA ASP A 67 13.65 7.56 24.73
C ASP A 67 12.53 8.60 24.88
N SER A 68 12.75 9.61 25.72
CA SER A 68 11.79 10.68 25.95
C SER A 68 12.50 11.99 26.21
N ALA A 69 11.80 13.11 25.98
CA ALA A 69 12.30 14.42 26.33
C ALA A 69 12.38 14.59 27.85
N GLU A 70 13.28 15.48 28.30
CA GLU A 70 13.41 15.80 29.74
C GLU A 70 12.07 16.27 30.32
N GLY A 71 11.72 15.76 31.50
CA GLY A 71 10.47 16.09 32.19
C GLY A 71 9.25 15.28 31.77
N VAL A 72 9.37 14.38 30.79
CA VAL A 72 8.27 13.46 30.41
C VAL A 72 8.31 12.21 31.29
N ALA A 73 7.19 11.91 31.96
CA ALA A 73 7.01 10.65 32.67
C ALA A 73 6.63 9.56 31.67
N PHE A 74 7.65 8.87 31.15
CA PHE A 74 7.50 7.75 30.22
C PHE A 74 8.09 6.47 30.81
N THR A 75 7.26 5.45 30.92
CA THR A 75 7.67 4.09 31.29
C THR A 75 7.53 3.21 30.07
N CYS A 76 8.60 2.49 29.76
CA CYS A 76 8.66 1.52 28.68
C CYS A 76 9.26 0.25 29.25
N THR A 77 8.39 -0.74 29.48
CA THR A 77 8.75 -2.04 30.03
C THR A 77 8.34 -3.12 29.05
N THR A 78 8.94 -4.30 29.20
CA THR A 78 8.44 -5.51 28.55
C THR A 78 7.80 -6.35 29.64
N GLU A 79 6.47 -6.42 29.65
CA GLU A 79 5.69 -7.23 30.59
C GLU A 79 5.07 -8.40 29.82
N ASP A 80 5.19 -9.61 30.36
CA ASP A 80 4.67 -10.83 29.73
C ASP A 80 5.05 -10.97 28.24
N GLU A 81 6.30 -10.64 27.90
CA GLU A 81 6.88 -10.68 26.53
C GLU A 81 6.35 -9.59 25.56
N HIS A 82 5.54 -8.64 26.02
CA HIS A 82 4.98 -7.57 25.20
C HIS A 82 5.44 -6.17 25.67
N PRO A 83 5.71 -5.21 24.76
CA PRO A 83 5.99 -3.82 25.15
C PRO A 83 4.78 -3.15 25.80
N HIS A 84 4.97 -2.66 27.02
CA HIS A 84 4.04 -1.79 27.76
C HIS A 84 4.56 -0.35 27.77
N LEU A 85 3.82 0.57 27.14
CA LEU A 85 4.19 1.96 26.97
C LEU A 85 3.23 2.85 27.77
N ALA A 86 3.64 3.31 28.94
CA ALA A 86 2.84 4.20 29.78
C ALA A 86 3.40 5.61 29.75
N VAL A 87 2.53 6.59 29.54
CA VAL A 87 2.94 7.99 29.46
C VAL A 87 1.99 8.90 30.22
N THR A 88 2.55 9.90 30.88
CA THR A 88 1.83 11.06 31.41
C THR A 88 2.53 12.31 30.87
N ILE A 89 2.02 12.85 29.77
CA ILE A 89 2.58 14.06 29.12
C ILE A 89 1.73 15.27 29.50
N ASP A 90 2.36 16.22 30.17
CA ASP A 90 1.87 17.59 30.32
C ASP A 90 2.81 18.52 29.51
N GLY A 91 2.36 18.99 28.34
CA GLY A 91 3.13 19.88 27.46
C GLY A 91 3.51 19.33 26.07
N GLY A 92 4.16 20.17 25.24
CA GLY A 92 4.46 19.89 23.83
C GLY A 92 5.74 19.08 23.55
N SER A 93 6.03 18.09 24.38
CA SER A 93 7.24 17.23 24.28
C SER A 93 6.95 15.90 23.56
N PHE A 94 7.90 14.95 23.60
CA PHE A 94 7.72 13.61 23.03
C PHE A 94 8.18 12.48 23.98
N ALA A 95 7.56 11.31 23.80
CA ALA A 95 8.05 10.02 24.25
C ALA A 95 8.01 9.03 23.07
N ARG A 96 9.00 8.17 22.97
CA ARG A 96 9.17 7.28 21.81
C ARG A 96 9.62 5.89 22.23
N TRP A 97 8.94 4.91 21.63
CA TRP A 97 9.39 3.53 21.54
C TRP A 97 9.87 3.25 20.11
N ARG A 98 10.93 2.45 19.97
CA ARG A 98 11.54 2.07 18.70
C ARG A 98 11.81 0.57 18.67
N LEU A 99 11.57 -0.03 17.51
CA LEU A 99 12.00 -1.36 17.16
C LEU A 99 12.91 -1.26 15.93
N ARG A 100 14.20 -1.51 16.12
CA ARG A 100 15.14 -1.67 15.00
C ARG A 100 15.11 -3.11 14.54
N VAL A 101 14.95 -3.32 13.24
CA VAL A 101 15.04 -4.65 12.63
C VAL A 101 16.45 -4.89 12.09
N PRO A 102 16.99 -6.11 12.20
CA PRO A 102 18.32 -6.44 11.67
C PRO A 102 18.31 -6.47 10.15
N ALA A 103 19.50 -6.66 9.54
CA ALA A 103 19.60 -6.85 8.09
C ALA A 103 18.75 -8.06 7.63
N VAL A 104 17.92 -7.82 6.62
CA VAL A 104 16.84 -8.73 6.20
C VAL A 104 17.26 -9.58 5.01
N THR A 105 16.72 -10.80 4.89
CA THR A 105 16.82 -11.59 3.65
C THR A 105 15.85 -11.12 2.57
N THR A 106 14.68 -10.68 3.02
CA THR A 106 13.54 -10.33 2.17
C THR A 106 13.16 -8.91 2.51
N ALA A 107 13.37 -8.02 1.55
CA ALA A 107 12.98 -6.63 1.65
C ALA A 107 11.46 -6.50 1.47
N LEU A 108 10.87 -5.53 2.16
CA LEU A 108 9.48 -5.15 1.93
C LEU A 108 9.34 -4.54 0.52
N THR A 109 8.28 -4.90 -0.19
CA THR A 109 7.97 -4.36 -1.53
C THR A 109 7.01 -3.17 -1.46
N GLY A 110 6.35 -3.01 -0.30
CA GLY A 110 5.25 -2.11 -0.07
C GLY A 110 3.88 -2.74 -0.29
N ASP A 111 3.80 -3.96 -0.85
CA ASP A 111 2.54 -4.70 -0.99
C ASP A 111 2.05 -5.29 0.33
N GLU A 112 2.93 -5.35 1.34
CA GLU A 112 2.60 -5.85 2.66
C GLU A 112 1.62 -4.93 3.41
N THR A 113 0.97 -5.50 4.41
CA THR A 113 0.16 -4.77 5.40
C THR A 113 0.81 -4.86 6.77
N LEU A 114 1.04 -3.72 7.41
CA LEU A 114 1.48 -3.70 8.80
C LEU A 114 0.27 -3.99 9.71
N LEU A 115 0.28 -5.16 10.33
CA LEU A 115 -0.72 -5.59 11.31
C LEU A 115 -0.24 -5.28 12.72
N LEU A 116 -1.10 -4.66 13.52
CA LEU A 116 -0.87 -4.39 14.93
C LEU A 116 -2.01 -4.95 15.77
N GLN A 117 -1.68 -5.65 16.85
CA GLN A 117 -2.63 -5.90 17.94
C GLN A 117 -2.22 -5.07 19.14
N LEU A 118 -3.14 -4.27 19.66
CA LEU A 118 -2.86 -3.24 20.65
C LEU A 118 -3.92 -3.25 21.75
N ARG A 119 -3.54 -2.91 22.97
CA ARG A 119 -4.48 -2.51 24.02
C ARG A 119 -4.20 -1.08 24.45
N ARG A 120 -5.20 -0.21 24.37
CA ARG A 120 -5.10 1.19 24.76
C ARG A 120 -5.92 1.46 26.02
N THR A 121 -5.34 2.21 26.94
CA THR A 121 -6.02 2.74 28.12
C THR A 121 -5.81 4.26 28.23
N GLY A 122 -6.83 4.98 28.70
CA GLY A 122 -6.76 6.44 28.84
C GLY A 122 -6.78 7.20 27.50
N SER A 123 -6.14 8.36 27.47
CA SER A 123 -6.27 9.32 26.37
C SER A 123 -5.14 9.29 25.33
N VAL A 124 -4.17 8.38 25.45
CA VAL A 124 -2.99 8.33 24.54
C VAL A 124 -3.40 8.25 23.07
N ALA A 125 -2.77 9.00 22.18
CA ALA A 125 -3.08 8.99 20.74
C ALA A 125 -1.77 9.01 19.93
N PRO A 126 -1.02 7.90 19.94
CA PRO A 126 0.30 7.86 19.33
C PRO A 126 0.24 7.88 17.80
N ASN A 127 1.36 8.32 17.22
CA ASN A 127 1.68 8.18 15.81
C ASN A 127 2.59 6.97 15.62
N LEU A 128 2.36 6.21 14.55
CA LEU A 128 3.26 5.17 14.08
C LEU A 128 4.15 5.75 12.98
N TYR A 129 5.45 5.47 13.07
CA TYR A 129 6.42 5.87 12.06
C TYR A 129 7.10 4.64 11.46
N LEU A 130 7.28 4.66 10.14
CA LEU A 130 8.21 3.79 9.43
C LEU A 130 9.43 4.61 9.03
N VAL A 131 10.61 4.06 9.26
CA VAL A 131 11.90 4.77 9.10
C VAL A 131 12.82 3.97 8.17
N GLU A 132 13.40 4.68 7.22
CA GLU A 132 14.38 4.15 6.27
C GLU A 132 15.82 4.24 6.79
N GLN A 133 16.68 3.39 6.24
CA GLN A 133 18.13 3.51 6.27
C GLN A 133 18.56 4.87 5.70
N GLY A 134 18.83 5.83 6.58
CA GLY A 134 19.09 7.23 6.23
C GLY A 134 18.27 8.23 7.03
N GLY A 135 17.28 7.75 7.79
CA GLY A 135 16.50 8.53 8.75
C GLY A 135 15.29 9.25 8.17
N ARG A 136 14.99 9.08 6.88
CA ARG A 136 13.70 9.51 6.33
C ARG A 136 12.60 8.68 6.97
N ARG A 137 11.48 9.33 7.32
CA ARG A 137 10.36 8.67 8.01
C ARG A 137 9.02 9.19 7.50
N ILE A 138 8.04 8.30 7.40
CA ILE A 138 6.63 8.64 7.20
C ILE A 138 5.86 8.21 8.43
N TRP A 139 4.82 8.97 8.78
CA TRP A 139 4.00 8.70 9.94
C TRP A 139 2.52 8.62 9.62
N VAL A 140 1.80 7.89 10.46
CA VAL A 140 0.34 7.88 10.48
C VAL A 140 -0.17 7.92 11.91
N SER A 141 -1.28 8.63 12.12
CA SER A 141 -2.00 8.57 13.39
C SER A 141 -2.71 7.22 13.51
N LEU A 142 -2.47 6.48 14.60
CA LEU A 142 -3.19 5.23 14.83
C LEU A 142 -4.70 5.45 15.06
N ALA A 143 -5.10 6.64 15.51
CA ALA A 143 -6.52 7.01 15.63
C ALA A 143 -7.24 7.02 14.27
N ARG A 144 -6.54 7.31 13.16
CA ARG A 144 -7.10 7.24 11.80
C ARG A 144 -7.53 5.82 11.42
N TYR A 145 -6.91 4.82 12.02
CA TYR A 145 -7.20 3.40 11.80
C TYR A 145 -8.16 2.83 12.85
N GLY A 146 -8.78 3.67 13.68
CA GLY A 146 -9.81 3.25 14.63
C GLY A 146 -9.30 2.95 16.04
N LEU A 147 -8.04 3.26 16.37
CA LEU A 147 -7.53 3.08 17.73
C LEU A 147 -8.34 3.90 18.73
N THR A 148 -9.17 3.22 19.52
CA THR A 148 -9.96 3.78 20.60
C THR A 148 -9.58 3.11 21.93
N GLU A 149 -10.26 3.42 23.04
CA GLU A 149 -9.97 2.72 24.31
C GLU A 149 -10.32 1.23 24.20
N GLY A 150 -9.52 0.34 24.81
CA GLY A 150 -9.70 -1.11 24.74
C GLY A 150 -8.72 -1.83 23.82
N GLU A 151 -9.06 -3.04 23.40
CA GLU A 151 -8.27 -3.88 22.49
C GLU A 151 -8.65 -3.65 21.04
N HIS A 152 -7.64 -3.55 20.17
CA HIS A 152 -7.81 -3.24 18.75
C HIS A 152 -6.85 -4.05 17.89
N GLN A 153 -7.33 -4.43 16.70
CA GLN A 153 -6.50 -4.90 15.61
C GLN A 153 -6.50 -3.82 14.53
N LEU A 154 -5.32 -3.35 14.16
CA LEU A 154 -5.14 -2.32 13.13
C LEU A 154 -4.40 -2.92 11.95
N ALA A 155 -4.85 -2.59 10.74
CA ALA A 155 -4.21 -2.97 9.49
C ALA A 155 -3.86 -1.71 8.69
N ILE A 156 -2.57 -1.57 8.38
CA ILE A 156 -2.02 -0.39 7.72
C ILE A 156 -1.32 -0.85 6.44
N PRO A 157 -1.99 -0.80 5.28
CA PRO A 157 -1.38 -1.20 4.01
C PRO A 157 -0.24 -0.26 3.64
N LEU A 158 0.96 -0.79 3.39
CA LEU A 158 2.15 0.03 3.22
C LEU A 158 2.05 0.93 1.99
N ARG A 159 1.46 0.43 0.89
CA ARG A 159 1.19 1.24 -0.32
C ARG A 159 0.22 2.41 -0.11
N GLU A 160 -0.40 2.59 1.05
CA GLU A 160 -1.20 3.79 1.36
C GLU A 160 -0.37 4.90 2.03
N LEU A 161 0.84 4.57 2.49
CA LEU A 161 1.70 5.50 3.20
C LEU A 161 2.42 6.42 2.20
N ARG A 162 2.22 7.72 2.36
CA ARG A 162 2.91 8.78 1.61
C ARG A 162 3.41 9.85 2.56
N ASP A 163 4.46 10.55 2.15
CA ASP A 163 4.92 11.76 2.83
C ASP A 163 4.02 12.95 2.43
N GLU A 164 4.35 14.13 2.96
CA GLU A 164 3.59 15.36 2.70
C GLU A 164 3.65 15.76 1.22
N GLU A 165 4.67 15.32 0.49
CA GLU A 165 4.84 15.51 -0.96
C GLU A 165 4.19 14.39 -1.80
N GLY A 166 3.52 13.43 -1.18
CA GLY A 166 2.84 12.34 -1.87
C GLY A 166 3.79 11.25 -2.41
N GLN A 167 5.03 11.17 -1.92
CA GLN A 167 6.01 10.15 -2.29
C GLN A 167 5.95 8.94 -1.36
N TRP A 168 6.29 7.77 -1.90
CA TRP A 168 6.45 6.54 -1.13
C TRP A 168 7.77 6.51 -0.34
N LEU A 169 7.81 5.69 0.70
CA LEU A 169 9.08 5.18 1.23
C LEU A 169 9.74 4.24 0.21
N ASP A 170 11.06 4.15 0.26
CA ASP A 170 11.79 2.98 -0.20
C ASP A 170 11.58 1.87 0.83
N PHE A 171 10.55 1.05 0.61
CA PHE A 171 10.17 -0.01 1.54
C PHE A 171 11.30 -1.03 1.77
N ALA A 172 12.18 -1.21 0.77
CA ALA A 172 13.35 -2.09 0.90
C ALA A 172 14.42 -1.53 1.84
N ALA A 173 14.38 -0.23 2.12
CA ALA A 173 15.28 0.45 3.02
C ALA A 173 14.72 0.57 4.46
N ILE A 174 13.52 0.06 4.77
CA ILE A 174 12.97 0.15 6.12
C ILE A 174 13.77 -0.69 7.11
N ASP A 175 14.22 -0.06 8.19
CA ASP A 175 15.00 -0.70 9.26
C ASP A 175 14.50 -0.37 10.67
N GLU A 176 13.50 0.50 10.82
CA GLU A 176 12.98 0.87 12.13
C GLU A 176 11.47 1.21 12.08
N VAL A 177 10.74 0.70 13.08
CA VAL A 177 9.35 1.08 13.39
C VAL A 177 9.35 1.87 14.69
N GLN A 178 8.64 3.00 14.75
CA GLN A 178 8.50 3.79 15.98
C GLN A 178 7.03 3.96 16.36
N ILE A 179 6.76 3.98 17.66
CA ILE A 179 5.53 4.50 18.25
C ILE A 179 5.91 5.76 19.01
N VAL A 180 5.35 6.90 18.59
CA VAL A 180 5.70 8.21 19.15
C VAL A 180 4.46 8.87 19.73
N PHE A 181 4.56 9.24 21.00
CA PHE A 181 3.60 10.07 21.70
C PHE A 181 4.11 11.51 21.61
N GLU A 182 3.42 12.35 20.85
CA GLU A 182 3.74 13.76 20.65
C GLU A 182 2.54 14.58 21.14
N TRP A 183 2.76 15.83 21.57
CA TRP A 183 1.73 16.82 21.96
C TRP A 183 1.17 16.71 23.39
N ALA A 184 0.42 17.76 23.77
CA ALA A 184 -0.08 17.98 25.13
C ALA A 184 -1.34 17.15 25.45
N GLU A 185 -1.51 16.80 26.73
CA GLU A 185 -2.70 16.18 27.35
C GLU A 185 -2.96 14.70 27.01
N MET A 186 -1.90 13.90 26.93
CA MET A 186 -2.00 12.44 26.84
C MET A 186 -1.62 11.78 28.16
N ALA A 187 -2.53 10.99 28.71
CA ALA A 187 -2.27 10.17 29.89
C ALA A 187 -2.90 8.80 29.70
N GLY A 188 -2.10 7.75 29.88
CA GLY A 188 -2.57 6.38 29.74
C GLY A 188 -1.45 5.43 29.33
N ALA A 189 -1.84 4.28 28.80
CA ALA A 189 -0.89 3.26 28.37
C ALA A 189 -1.31 2.61 27.04
N LEU A 190 -0.31 2.08 26.34
CA LEU A 190 -0.45 1.27 25.14
C LEU A 190 0.35 -0.02 25.32
N ASP A 191 -0.33 -1.16 25.33
CA ASP A 191 0.29 -2.48 25.22
C ASP A 191 0.37 -2.84 23.72
N LEU A 192 1.56 -3.21 23.26
CA LEU A 192 1.78 -3.71 21.90
C LEU A 192 1.86 -5.23 21.95
N LEU A 193 0.77 -5.90 21.57
CA LEU A 193 0.60 -7.35 21.71
C LEU A 193 1.13 -8.11 20.51
N HIS A 194 1.12 -7.50 19.33
CA HIS A 194 1.58 -8.11 18.09
C HIS A 194 1.95 -7.02 17.07
N LEU A 195 3.01 -7.27 16.30
CA LEU A 195 3.46 -6.39 15.22
C LEU A 195 4.04 -7.23 14.07
N GLU A 196 3.46 -7.15 12.89
CA GLU A 196 3.86 -7.98 11.74
C GLU A 196 3.72 -7.23 10.42
N PHE A 197 4.66 -7.44 9.49
CA PHE A 197 4.43 -7.13 8.08
C PHE A 197 3.85 -8.37 7.39
N ALA A 198 2.54 -8.39 7.19
CA ALA A 198 1.87 -9.53 6.59
C ALA A 198 1.88 -9.44 5.06
N SER A 199 2.19 -10.55 4.39
CA SER A 199 2.09 -10.70 2.94
C SER A 199 0.64 -10.65 2.46
N THR A 200 -0.29 -11.03 3.32
CA THR A 200 -1.73 -11.04 3.05
C THR A 200 -2.51 -10.40 4.19
N TRP A 201 -3.63 -9.76 3.87
CA TRP A 201 -4.60 -9.31 4.86
C TRP A 201 -5.98 -9.80 4.47
N ALA A 202 -6.46 -10.80 5.23
CA ALA A 202 -7.79 -11.35 5.09
C ALA A 202 -8.64 -11.05 6.33
N GLU A 203 -9.95 -10.95 6.13
CA GLU A 203 -10.93 -10.68 7.17
C GLU A 203 -12.15 -11.58 6.98
N THR A 204 -12.71 -12.05 8.10
CA THR A 204 -14.03 -12.67 8.08
C THR A 204 -15.10 -11.61 7.86
N VAL A 205 -15.97 -11.84 6.88
CA VAL A 205 -17.14 -11.02 6.57
C VAL A 205 -18.33 -11.65 7.26
N ALA A 206 -18.89 -10.94 8.24
CA ALA A 206 -20.14 -11.32 8.88
C ALA A 206 -21.27 -10.43 8.37
N ILE A 207 -22.29 -11.03 7.76
CA ILE A 207 -23.49 -10.31 7.34
C ILE A 207 -24.27 -9.91 8.58
N SER A 208 -24.41 -8.60 8.81
CA SER A 208 -25.14 -8.08 9.97
C SER A 208 -26.66 -8.26 9.84
N ALA A 209 -27.34 -8.31 10.99
CA ALA A 209 -28.80 -8.28 11.02
C ALA A 209 -29.38 -7.00 10.37
N ASP A 210 -28.63 -5.90 10.42
CA ASP A 210 -29.02 -4.63 9.78
C ASP A 210 -28.95 -4.75 8.25
N ALA A 211 -27.91 -5.39 7.69
CA ALA A 211 -27.81 -5.66 6.26
C ALA A 211 -28.97 -6.56 5.77
N GLU A 212 -29.30 -7.60 6.53
CA GLU A 212 -30.46 -8.46 6.24
C GLU A 212 -31.79 -7.69 6.30
N ALA A 213 -31.98 -6.85 7.31
CA ALA A 213 -33.17 -6.03 7.45
C ALA A 213 -33.29 -5.01 6.30
N LEU A 214 -32.17 -4.41 5.87
CA LEU A 214 -32.13 -3.51 4.71
C LEU A 214 -32.53 -4.24 3.42
N ALA A 215 -31.97 -5.43 3.17
CA ALA A 215 -32.33 -6.24 2.00
C ALA A 215 -33.82 -6.62 2.01
N ALA A 216 -34.35 -7.08 3.15
CA ALA A 216 -35.75 -7.45 3.31
C ALA A 216 -36.73 -6.26 3.15
N ALA A 217 -36.27 -5.03 3.39
CA ALA A 217 -37.08 -3.83 3.23
C ALA A 217 -37.16 -3.33 1.77
N LEU A 218 -36.33 -3.85 0.85
CA LEU A 218 -36.37 -3.45 -0.55
C LEU A 218 -37.67 -3.93 -1.22
N THR A 219 -38.33 -3.02 -1.92
CA THR A 219 -39.46 -3.39 -2.79
C THR A 219 -38.92 -3.86 -4.12
N VAL A 220 -39.10 -5.14 -4.41
CA VAL A 220 -38.67 -5.76 -5.67
C VAL A 220 -39.89 -6.16 -6.53
N PRO A 221 -39.75 -6.25 -7.86
CA PRO A 221 -40.84 -6.72 -8.72
C PRO A 221 -41.29 -8.14 -8.37
N GLU A 222 -42.48 -8.53 -8.84
CA GLU A 222 -42.97 -9.90 -8.68
C GLU A 222 -41.95 -10.91 -9.24
N ASN A 223 -41.72 -12.00 -8.49
CA ASN A 223 -40.72 -13.04 -8.78
C ASN A 223 -39.25 -12.63 -8.60
N PHE A 224 -38.96 -11.50 -7.96
CA PHE A 224 -37.62 -11.13 -7.52
C PHE A 224 -37.48 -11.30 -6.01
N GLN A 225 -36.24 -11.49 -5.55
CA GLN A 225 -35.84 -11.50 -4.14
C GLN A 225 -34.60 -10.62 -3.97
N ALA A 226 -34.49 -9.94 -2.84
CA ALA A 226 -33.26 -9.28 -2.41
C ALA A 226 -32.75 -9.95 -1.13
N THR A 227 -31.44 -10.22 -1.07
CA THR A 227 -30.73 -10.80 0.08
C THR A 227 -29.40 -10.09 0.24
N ALA A 228 -28.93 -9.97 1.48
CA ALA A 228 -27.56 -9.57 1.73
C ALA A 228 -26.62 -10.74 1.38
N ILE A 229 -25.53 -10.45 0.66
CA ILE A 229 -24.51 -11.45 0.26
C ILE A 229 -23.12 -11.12 0.81
N ALA A 230 -22.89 -9.88 1.24
CA ALA A 230 -21.67 -9.41 1.87
C ALA A 230 -22.01 -8.13 2.67
N ASP A 231 -21.15 -7.72 3.60
CA ASP A 231 -21.34 -6.52 4.43
C ASP A 231 -20.05 -5.69 4.50
N ASP A 232 -20.18 -4.44 4.97
CA ASP A 232 -19.09 -3.46 5.11
C ASP A 232 -18.40 -3.06 3.78
N LEU A 233 -19.16 -3.01 2.68
CA LEU A 233 -18.73 -2.46 1.38
C LEU A 233 -18.94 -0.94 1.32
N ARG A 234 -18.61 -0.21 2.39
CA ARG A 234 -18.83 1.25 2.48
C ARG A 234 -17.95 1.98 1.47
N ALA A 235 -18.56 2.80 0.62
CA ALA A 235 -17.88 3.50 -0.47
C ALA A 235 -17.25 2.58 -1.54
N ALA A 236 -17.83 1.40 -1.76
CA ALA A 236 -17.57 0.64 -2.97
C ALA A 236 -17.92 1.47 -4.21
N THR A 237 -17.05 1.47 -5.22
CA THR A 237 -17.22 2.23 -6.47
C THR A 237 -17.60 1.33 -7.65
N GLN A 238 -17.05 0.11 -7.71
CA GLN A 238 -17.44 -0.91 -8.68
C GLN A 238 -17.34 -2.31 -8.09
N LEU A 239 -18.29 -3.16 -8.48
CA LEU A 239 -18.31 -4.61 -8.23
C LEU A 239 -18.12 -5.36 -9.55
N ALA A 240 -17.41 -6.48 -9.51
CA ALA A 240 -17.24 -7.39 -10.63
C ALA A 240 -17.18 -8.84 -10.14
N PHE A 241 -17.60 -9.79 -10.96
CA PHE A 241 -17.43 -11.22 -10.70
C PHE A 241 -16.45 -11.78 -11.71
N ASP A 242 -15.57 -12.69 -11.28
CA ASP A 242 -14.79 -13.51 -12.21
C ASP A 242 -15.52 -14.83 -12.54
N ASN A 243 -14.87 -15.65 -13.37
CA ASN A 243 -15.44 -16.92 -13.83
C ASN A 243 -15.62 -17.95 -12.71
N ASP A 244 -14.93 -17.78 -11.59
CA ASP A 244 -15.00 -18.68 -10.44
C ASP A 244 -16.08 -18.23 -9.43
N GLY A 245 -16.77 -17.12 -9.70
CA GLY A 245 -17.77 -16.56 -8.81
C GLY A 245 -17.19 -15.74 -7.66
N THR A 246 -15.90 -15.44 -7.69
CA THR A 246 -15.28 -14.51 -6.73
C THR A 246 -15.86 -13.11 -6.93
N LEU A 247 -16.29 -12.45 -5.87
CA LEU A 247 -16.72 -11.06 -5.91
C LEU A 247 -15.51 -10.14 -5.72
N TRP A 248 -15.28 -9.27 -6.68
CA TRP A 248 -14.26 -8.23 -6.64
C TRP A 248 -14.93 -6.89 -6.36
N ALA A 249 -14.42 -6.15 -5.37
CA ALA A 249 -14.91 -4.83 -5.03
C ALA A 249 -13.77 -3.81 -5.04
N SER A 250 -13.98 -2.71 -5.74
CA SER A 250 -13.12 -1.53 -5.66
C SER A 250 -13.74 -0.50 -4.73
N MET A 251 -12.89 0.19 -3.99
CA MET A 251 -13.28 1.14 -2.97
C MET A 251 -12.77 2.53 -3.33
N GLN A 252 -13.51 3.56 -2.93
CA GLN A 252 -13.15 4.96 -3.19
C GLN A 252 -11.77 5.34 -2.61
N ASN A 253 -11.36 4.72 -1.51
CA ASN A 253 -10.05 4.92 -0.88
C ASN A 253 -8.89 4.22 -1.62
N GLY A 254 -9.16 3.60 -2.76
CA GLY A 254 -8.15 2.95 -3.60
C GLY A 254 -7.78 1.53 -3.18
N ARG A 255 -8.61 0.87 -2.35
CA ARG A 255 -8.47 -0.55 -2.04
C ARG A 255 -9.27 -1.40 -3.02
N ILE A 256 -8.73 -2.57 -3.35
CA ILE A 256 -9.40 -3.63 -4.09
C ILE A 256 -9.49 -4.84 -3.17
N TRP A 257 -10.71 -5.27 -2.90
CA TRP A 257 -11.01 -6.45 -2.11
C TRP A 257 -11.46 -7.59 -3.01
N ARG A 258 -11.00 -8.79 -2.70
CA ARG A 258 -11.45 -10.06 -3.25
C ARG A 258 -12.29 -10.76 -2.20
N TYR A 259 -13.50 -11.17 -2.53
CA TYR A 259 -14.43 -11.86 -1.64
C TYR A 259 -14.63 -13.30 -2.12
N THR A 260 -14.53 -14.24 -1.19
CA THR A 260 -14.70 -15.67 -1.45
C THR A 260 -15.98 -16.16 -0.77
N ASP A 261 -16.72 -17.03 -1.46
CA ASP A 261 -17.82 -17.85 -0.94
C ASP A 261 -17.30 -19.29 -0.83
N GLY A 262 -16.90 -19.69 0.37
CA GLY A 262 -16.23 -20.95 0.65
C GLY A 262 -17.17 -22.14 0.83
N ASP A 263 -18.44 -21.92 1.16
CA ASP A 263 -19.44 -22.98 1.32
C ASP A 263 -20.45 -23.11 0.15
N GLY A 264 -20.43 -22.14 -0.77
CA GLY A 264 -21.20 -22.13 -1.99
C GLY A 264 -22.68 -21.78 -1.80
N ASP A 265 -23.04 -21.13 -0.68
CA ASP A 265 -24.41 -20.71 -0.41
C ASP A 265 -24.80 -19.36 -1.04
N GLY A 266 -23.86 -18.71 -1.72
CA GLY A 266 -24.00 -17.39 -2.35
C GLY A 266 -23.70 -16.23 -1.42
N ARG A 267 -23.17 -16.46 -0.21
CA ARG A 267 -22.78 -15.44 0.77
C ARG A 267 -21.28 -15.47 0.97
N TYR A 268 -20.67 -14.30 0.84
CA TYR A 268 -19.23 -14.13 0.99
C TYR A 268 -18.89 -13.93 2.46
N GLU A 269 -18.09 -14.85 2.99
CA GLU A 269 -17.67 -14.94 4.40
C GLU A 269 -16.21 -14.56 4.63
N GLU A 270 -15.43 -14.38 3.56
CA GLU A 270 -14.05 -13.90 3.63
C GLU A 270 -13.81 -12.77 2.62
N ARG A 271 -13.04 -11.76 3.01
CA ARG A 271 -12.43 -10.79 2.09
C ARG A 271 -10.94 -10.71 2.28
N LEU A 272 -10.19 -10.60 1.18
CA LEU A 272 -8.75 -10.43 1.14
C LEU A 272 -8.40 -9.13 0.42
N LEU A 273 -7.48 -8.34 0.98
CA LEU A 273 -7.01 -7.10 0.36
C LEU A 273 -6.08 -7.45 -0.81
N TYR A 274 -6.63 -7.52 -2.01
CA TYR A 274 -5.88 -7.89 -3.20
C TYR A 274 -4.87 -6.82 -3.62
N ALA A 275 -5.25 -5.54 -3.58
CA ALA A 275 -4.37 -4.44 -3.96
C ALA A 275 -4.78 -3.12 -3.32
N THR A 276 -3.82 -2.22 -3.12
CA THR A 276 -4.07 -0.88 -2.55
C THR A 276 -3.11 0.19 -3.07
N GLY A 277 -3.26 1.43 -2.60
CA GLY A 277 -2.39 2.57 -2.92
C GLY A 277 -2.74 3.29 -4.21
N PHE A 278 -3.95 3.09 -4.72
CA PHE A 278 -4.52 3.87 -5.80
C PHE A 278 -5.16 5.15 -5.24
N GLU A 279 -5.13 6.27 -5.97
CA GLU A 279 -5.61 7.56 -5.44
C GLU A 279 -7.14 7.66 -5.43
N GLU A 280 -7.81 7.00 -6.38
CA GLU A 280 -9.27 6.84 -6.46
C GLU A 280 -9.54 5.78 -7.53
N VAL A 281 -10.28 4.72 -7.20
CA VAL A 281 -10.59 3.62 -8.15
C VAL A 281 -12.05 3.70 -8.51
N VAL A 282 -12.33 3.64 -9.80
CA VAL A 282 -13.69 3.69 -10.36
C VAL A 282 -13.90 2.71 -11.52
N GLY A 283 -12.83 2.02 -11.94
CA GLY A 283 -12.84 0.95 -12.93
C GLY A 283 -12.26 -0.32 -12.33
N LEU A 284 -12.96 -1.44 -12.49
CA LEU A 284 -12.50 -2.77 -12.04
C LEU A 284 -12.92 -3.82 -13.06
N LEU A 285 -11.98 -4.66 -13.50
CA LEU A 285 -12.27 -5.75 -14.44
C LEU A 285 -11.30 -6.91 -14.24
N PRO A 286 -11.76 -8.02 -13.63
CA PRO A 286 -11.01 -9.27 -13.61
C PRO A 286 -10.75 -9.78 -15.04
N ASP A 287 -9.54 -10.27 -15.28
CA ASP A 287 -9.08 -10.82 -16.55
C ASP A 287 -9.28 -12.34 -16.57
N PRO A 288 -10.23 -12.85 -17.38
CA PRO A 288 -10.57 -14.27 -17.38
C PRO A 288 -9.50 -15.17 -18.01
N VAL A 289 -8.44 -14.60 -18.60
CA VAL A 289 -7.41 -15.36 -19.32
C VAL A 289 -6.25 -15.75 -18.41
N ASP A 290 -5.82 -14.86 -17.52
CA ASP A 290 -4.66 -15.10 -16.66
C ASP A 290 -4.81 -14.61 -15.21
N GLY A 291 -6.03 -14.27 -14.79
CA GLY A 291 -6.29 -13.88 -13.40
C GLY A 291 -5.76 -12.50 -13.01
N ALA A 292 -5.22 -11.73 -13.96
CA ALA A 292 -4.92 -10.32 -13.72
C ALA A 292 -6.19 -9.52 -13.41
N VAL A 293 -6.03 -8.33 -12.85
CA VAL A 293 -7.12 -7.39 -12.61
C VAL A 293 -6.76 -6.05 -13.22
N TRP A 294 -7.68 -5.52 -14.02
CA TRP A 294 -7.57 -4.19 -14.59
C TRP A 294 -8.22 -3.18 -13.67
N ILE A 295 -7.48 -2.12 -13.34
CA ILE A 295 -7.88 -1.11 -12.35
C ILE A 295 -7.81 0.26 -13.00
N GLY A 296 -8.96 0.92 -13.11
CA GLY A 296 -9.12 2.25 -13.71
C GLY A 296 -9.37 3.32 -12.66
N GLY A 297 -8.74 4.48 -12.82
CA GLY A 297 -9.00 5.64 -11.96
C GLY A 297 -8.12 6.83 -12.30
N ARG A 298 -8.65 8.05 -12.13
CA ARG A 298 -7.95 9.34 -12.35
C ARG A 298 -7.12 9.41 -13.63
N GLY A 299 -7.75 8.97 -14.73
CA GLY A 299 -7.16 9.01 -16.06
C GLY A 299 -6.06 7.96 -16.31
N ARG A 300 -5.99 6.93 -15.46
CA ARG A 300 -5.05 5.81 -15.55
C ARG A 300 -5.76 4.49 -15.66
N LEU A 301 -5.09 3.54 -16.32
CA LEU A 301 -5.45 2.13 -16.35
C LEU A 301 -4.22 1.31 -15.95
N TYR A 302 -4.35 0.57 -14.85
CA TYR A 302 -3.35 -0.37 -14.36
C TYR A 302 -3.77 -1.79 -14.69
N ARG A 303 -2.78 -2.65 -14.90
CA ARG A 303 -2.94 -4.11 -14.88
C ARG A 303 -2.16 -4.64 -13.69
N THR A 304 -2.84 -5.36 -12.80
CA THR A 304 -2.23 -6.02 -11.65
C THR A 304 -2.34 -7.52 -11.77
N ILE A 305 -1.41 -8.25 -11.18
CA ILE A 305 -1.41 -9.72 -11.19
C ILE A 305 -0.76 -10.22 -9.91
N ASP A 306 -1.24 -11.34 -9.40
CA ASP A 306 -0.62 -12.11 -8.33
C ASP A 306 0.36 -13.11 -8.97
N GLN A 307 1.66 -12.90 -8.81
CA GLN A 307 2.72 -13.69 -9.43
C GLN A 307 3.17 -14.85 -8.54
N ASP A 308 3.07 -14.71 -7.22
CA ASP A 308 3.51 -15.71 -6.25
C ASP A 308 2.38 -16.68 -5.81
N GLY A 309 1.13 -16.34 -6.12
CA GLY A 309 -0.06 -17.15 -5.87
C GLY A 309 -0.63 -17.01 -4.46
N ASN A 310 -0.26 -15.96 -3.72
CA ASN A 310 -0.72 -15.74 -2.35
C ASN A 310 -2.10 -15.05 -2.26
N GLY A 311 -2.68 -14.65 -3.39
CA GLY A 311 -3.96 -13.96 -3.51
C GLY A 311 -3.86 -12.42 -3.54
N VAL A 312 -2.68 -11.84 -3.37
CA VAL A 312 -2.40 -10.40 -3.38
C VAL A 312 -1.60 -10.05 -4.63
N ALA A 313 -1.87 -8.88 -5.22
CA ALA A 313 -1.13 -8.43 -6.40
C ALA A 313 0.25 -7.89 -6.03
N ASP A 314 1.29 -8.60 -6.45
CA ASP A 314 2.71 -8.19 -6.38
C ASP A 314 3.22 -7.64 -7.73
N GLY A 315 2.50 -7.92 -8.83
CA GLY A 315 2.70 -7.32 -10.14
C GLY A 315 1.78 -6.12 -10.36
N ARG A 316 2.36 -4.97 -10.73
CA ARG A 316 1.60 -3.75 -11.07
C ARG A 316 2.22 -3.00 -12.25
N GLU A 317 1.44 -2.85 -13.31
CA GLU A 317 1.87 -2.19 -14.54
C GLU A 317 0.90 -1.06 -14.91
N LEU A 318 1.43 0.15 -15.11
CA LEU A 318 0.67 1.25 -15.69
C LEU A 318 0.57 1.03 -17.21
N ARG A 319 -0.61 0.63 -17.68
CA ARG A 319 -0.88 0.33 -19.09
C ARG A 319 -1.35 1.54 -19.87
N LEU A 320 -2.04 2.47 -19.21
CA LEU A 320 -2.50 3.71 -19.82
C LEU A 320 -2.44 4.85 -18.81
N ASP A 321 -2.02 6.03 -19.24
CA ASP A 321 -1.94 7.25 -18.42
C ASP A 321 -2.37 8.46 -19.24
N GLY A 322 -2.60 9.59 -18.57
CA GLY A 322 -2.85 10.88 -19.20
C GLY A 322 -4.22 11.01 -19.86
N LEU A 323 -5.17 10.13 -19.55
CA LEU A 323 -6.56 10.35 -19.96
C LEU A 323 -7.15 11.55 -19.19
N PRO A 324 -8.07 12.32 -19.80
CA PRO A 324 -8.78 13.38 -19.08
C PRO A 324 -9.56 12.80 -17.90
N TRP A 325 -9.47 13.47 -16.75
CA TRP A 325 -10.23 13.12 -15.55
C TRP A 325 -10.68 14.41 -14.83
N GLY A 326 -11.70 14.28 -13.98
CA GLY A 326 -12.33 15.42 -13.31
C GLY A 326 -13.59 15.00 -12.59
N ARG A 327 -14.64 15.81 -12.66
CA ARG A 327 -15.88 15.56 -11.91
C ARG A 327 -16.67 14.34 -12.40
N HIS A 328 -16.64 14.06 -13.71
CA HIS A 328 -17.29 12.89 -14.30
C HIS A 328 -16.22 11.91 -14.76
N GLN A 329 -15.61 11.22 -13.80
CA GLN A 329 -14.58 10.23 -14.10
C GLN A 329 -15.12 9.06 -14.90
N ASN A 330 -14.17 8.38 -15.53
CA ASN A 330 -14.38 7.21 -16.36
C ASN A 330 -14.58 5.97 -15.50
N ASN A 331 -15.77 5.39 -15.58
CA ASN A 331 -16.18 4.26 -14.76
C ASN A 331 -16.61 3.11 -15.66
N GLY A 332 -16.55 1.89 -15.13
CA GLY A 332 -17.08 0.71 -15.81
C GLY A 332 -16.18 0.22 -16.93
N LEU A 333 -15.23 -0.62 -16.56
CA LEU A 333 -14.46 -1.43 -17.50
C LEU A 333 -15.29 -2.66 -17.90
N ALA A 334 -15.28 -3.02 -19.18
CA ALA A 334 -15.94 -4.22 -19.68
C ALA A 334 -15.14 -4.89 -20.79
N TRP A 335 -15.14 -6.22 -20.82
CA TRP A 335 -14.64 -6.97 -21.96
C TRP A 335 -15.58 -6.85 -23.16
N ASN A 336 -15.03 -6.92 -24.37
CA ASN A 336 -15.86 -7.14 -25.56
C ASN A 336 -16.65 -8.45 -25.44
N PRO A 337 -17.88 -8.50 -25.96
CA PRO A 337 -18.63 -9.75 -26.05
C PRO A 337 -17.90 -10.75 -26.97
N ASP A 338 -18.29 -12.03 -26.87
CA ASP A 338 -17.75 -13.10 -27.69
C ASP A 338 -18.78 -13.58 -28.73
N PRO A 339 -18.58 -13.34 -30.04
CA PRO A 339 -17.56 -12.46 -30.63
C PRO A 339 -17.95 -10.97 -30.51
N ASP A 340 -16.98 -10.09 -30.71
CA ASP A 340 -17.22 -8.65 -30.79
C ASP A 340 -18.13 -8.34 -31.99
N PRO A 341 -19.26 -7.64 -31.82
CA PRO A 341 -20.25 -7.46 -32.86
C PRO A 341 -19.79 -6.56 -34.01
N PHE A 342 -18.69 -5.82 -33.84
CA PHE A 342 -18.18 -4.87 -34.84
C PHE A 342 -16.99 -5.44 -35.61
N THR A 343 -16.11 -6.19 -34.95
CA THR A 343 -14.86 -6.71 -35.51
C THR A 343 -14.90 -8.22 -35.79
N GLY A 344 -15.77 -8.97 -35.10
CA GLY A 344 -15.79 -10.43 -35.13
C GLY A 344 -14.66 -11.09 -34.34
N GLU A 345 -13.88 -10.34 -33.57
CA GLU A 345 -12.82 -10.86 -32.73
C GLU A 345 -13.39 -11.62 -31.53
N ALA A 346 -12.63 -12.57 -30.99
CA ALA A 346 -13.04 -13.34 -29.82
C ALA A 346 -13.20 -12.44 -28.59
N GLY A 347 -14.00 -12.90 -27.63
CA GLY A 347 -14.13 -12.26 -26.32
C GLY A 347 -12.80 -11.97 -25.62
N ASN A 348 -12.78 -10.97 -24.75
CA ASN A 348 -11.62 -10.57 -23.93
C ASN A 348 -10.41 -10.04 -24.73
N HIS A 349 -10.63 -9.60 -25.96
CA HIS A 349 -9.61 -8.93 -26.79
C HIS A 349 -9.51 -7.43 -26.47
N TRP A 350 -10.65 -6.78 -26.24
CA TRP A 350 -10.76 -5.35 -25.96
C TRP A 350 -11.36 -5.08 -24.59
N ILE A 351 -10.81 -4.07 -23.92
CA ILE A 351 -11.40 -3.43 -22.75
C ILE A 351 -12.12 -2.16 -23.23
N TYR A 352 -13.43 -2.13 -23.06
CA TYR A 352 -14.25 -0.95 -23.27
C TYR A 352 -14.39 -0.14 -21.98
N PHE A 353 -14.36 1.18 -22.09
CA PHE A 353 -14.63 2.08 -20.99
C PHE A 353 -15.13 3.44 -21.48
N GLY A 354 -16.02 4.06 -20.71
CA GLY A 354 -16.52 5.40 -21.00
C GLY A 354 -15.60 6.47 -20.41
N LEU A 355 -15.26 7.51 -21.17
CA LEU A 355 -14.66 8.74 -20.66
C LEU A 355 -15.74 9.82 -20.50
N GLY A 356 -15.98 10.27 -19.27
CA GLY A 356 -16.91 11.36 -19.00
C GLY A 356 -16.35 12.75 -19.37
N SER A 357 -17.06 13.81 -18.98
CA SER A 357 -16.54 15.17 -19.09
C SER A 357 -15.69 15.56 -17.87
N THR A 358 -14.71 16.42 -18.07
CA THR A 358 -13.86 16.90 -16.97
C THR A 358 -14.56 17.93 -16.08
N ASP A 359 -15.61 18.60 -16.59
CA ASP A 359 -16.34 19.68 -15.90
C ASP A 359 -17.83 19.76 -16.34
N ASP A 360 -18.61 20.56 -15.62
CA ASP A 360 -20.01 20.88 -15.91
C ASP A 360 -20.11 21.97 -16.99
N LEU A 361 -20.88 21.71 -18.06
CA LEU A 361 -21.24 22.70 -19.09
C LEU A 361 -20.04 23.35 -19.82
N ALA A 362 -18.85 22.78 -19.71
CA ALA A 362 -17.65 23.20 -20.45
C ALA A 362 -17.55 22.47 -21.81
N VAL A 363 -17.00 23.15 -22.82
CA VAL A 363 -16.59 22.48 -24.06
C VAL A 363 -15.36 21.63 -23.75
N GLY A 364 -15.53 20.31 -23.82
CA GLY A 364 -14.47 19.34 -23.55
C GLY A 364 -13.48 19.18 -24.70
N GLY A 365 -12.40 18.43 -24.44
CA GLY A 365 -11.49 17.96 -25.48
C GLY A 365 -12.10 16.82 -26.30
N GLU A 366 -11.35 16.37 -27.30
CA GLU A 366 -11.74 15.31 -28.27
C GLU A 366 -12.12 13.98 -27.61
N TRP A 367 -11.56 13.74 -26.43
CA TRP A 367 -11.69 12.54 -25.62
C TRP A 367 -12.86 12.58 -24.62
N ASN A 368 -13.48 13.74 -24.42
CA ASN A 368 -14.58 13.87 -23.46
C ASN A 368 -15.87 13.25 -24.02
N ALA A 369 -16.63 12.57 -23.15
CA ALA A 369 -17.91 11.93 -23.48
C ALA A 369 -17.83 10.87 -24.60
N GLN A 370 -16.76 10.08 -24.60
CA GLN A 370 -16.51 9.00 -25.57
C GLN A 370 -16.63 7.62 -24.91
N VAL A 371 -16.89 6.60 -25.71
CA VAL A 371 -16.59 5.20 -25.36
C VAL A 371 -15.33 4.83 -26.12
N LEU A 372 -14.30 4.44 -25.38
CA LEU A 372 -13.03 4.01 -25.96
C LEU A 372 -12.89 2.50 -25.83
N ARG A 373 -12.02 1.94 -26.67
CA ARG A 373 -11.49 0.60 -26.45
C ARG A 373 -9.97 0.59 -26.39
N PHE A 374 -9.46 -0.35 -25.60
CA PHE A 374 -8.03 -0.56 -25.41
C PHE A 374 -7.75 -2.07 -25.52
N PRO A 375 -6.76 -2.51 -26.31
CA PRO A 375 -6.50 -3.92 -26.47
C PRO A 375 -5.95 -4.49 -25.17
N ARG A 376 -6.30 -5.74 -24.84
CA ARG A 376 -5.81 -6.44 -23.64
C ARG A 376 -4.28 -6.44 -23.52
N THR A 377 -3.58 -6.45 -24.66
CA THR A 377 -2.10 -6.42 -24.72
C THR A 377 -1.52 -5.02 -24.89
N GLY A 378 -2.35 -3.98 -24.88
CA GLY A 378 -1.96 -2.61 -25.17
C GLY A 378 -1.02 -1.99 -24.15
N GLN A 379 -0.35 -0.93 -24.59
CA GLN A 379 0.53 -0.09 -23.79
C GLN A 379 0.52 1.35 -24.31
N GLY A 380 -0.09 2.28 -23.57
CA GLY A 380 -0.08 3.71 -23.85
C GLY A 380 -1.22 4.19 -24.73
N GLN A 381 -1.36 5.51 -24.86
CA GLN A 381 -2.50 6.14 -25.54
C GLN A 381 -2.57 5.85 -27.04
N GLN A 382 -1.46 5.47 -27.67
CA GLN A 382 -1.43 5.17 -29.10
C GLN A 382 -2.18 3.88 -29.48
N ASP A 383 -2.47 3.03 -28.50
CA ASP A 383 -3.25 1.80 -28.68
C ASP A 383 -4.75 2.03 -28.39
N LEU A 384 -5.16 3.26 -28.09
CA LEU A 384 -6.58 3.61 -27.90
C LEU A 384 -7.30 3.78 -29.23
N GLU A 385 -8.54 3.31 -29.27
CA GLU A 385 -9.46 3.48 -30.40
C GLU A 385 -10.82 4.04 -29.98
#